data_AF-A0AAD5BT36-F1
#
_entry.id   AF-A0AAD5BT36-F1
#
_cell.length_a   1.000
_cell.length_b   1.000
_cell.length_c   1.000
_cell.angle_alpha   90.00
_cell.angle_beta   90.00
_cell.angle_gamma   90.00
#
_symmetry.space_group_name_H-M   'P 1'
#
loop_
_entity.id
_entity.type
_entity.pdbx_description
1 polymer ?
#
loop_
_entity_poly.entity_id
_entity_poly.type
_entity_poly.pdbx_seq_one_letter_code
_entity_poly.pdbx_strand_id
1 'polypeptide(L)'
;MASATKTTSHSLSDDDQKTPINSSSIVSLINPTDPPANASTKGIQILTRAQTSHPLDPLSAAEIKVAVATVRAAGATPEVRDGMRFVEVVLSEPDKNIVALADAYFFPPFQPSLLPRTKGGAVIPSKLLPRRARLVVYNKKSNETSIWIVELSEVHATTRGGHHRGKVISSQTIRDVQPPMDAVEYAECEEVMKNYPPFQEAMKKRGIEDMDLVMVDAWCVGYHGEADAPSRRLAKPLIFCRTESDCPMENGYARPVEGIYALVDMQNMVVLEFEDRKLVPLPPADPLRNYTPGHTRGGVDRSDVKPLQILQPNGPSFRVNGQYVEWQKWNFRIGFTPREGLVIHSVAYVDGSRGRRPIAHRLSFVEMVVPYGDPNDPHYRKNAFDAGEDGLGKNAHSLK
;
A
#
# COMPACT_ATOMS: atom_id res chain seq x y z
N MET A 1 41.78 -55.00 -11.99
CA MET A 1 42.43 -54.19 -13.04
C MET A 1 41.79 -52.81 -12.98
N ALA A 2 42.25 -51.87 -12.15
CA ALA A 2 43.45 -51.05 -12.35
C ALA A 2 43.53 -50.47 -13.77
N SER A 3 43.09 -49.23 -13.96
CA SER A 3 44.00 -48.13 -14.31
C SER A 3 43.22 -46.81 -14.46
N ALA A 4 43.65 -45.81 -13.70
CA ALA A 4 43.34 -44.42 -13.92
C ALA A 4 44.33 -43.84 -14.94
N THR A 5 43.92 -42.85 -15.73
CA THR A 5 44.87 -41.88 -16.29
C THR A 5 44.17 -40.55 -16.59
N LYS A 6 44.53 -39.52 -15.80
CA LYS A 6 44.60 -38.11 -16.22
C LYS A 6 45.49 -38.04 -17.48
N THR A 7 45.32 -37.15 -18.44
CA THR A 7 45.66 -35.70 -18.50
C THR A 7 45.32 -35.35 -19.98
N THR A 8 44.93 -34.16 -20.44
CA THR A 8 45.61 -32.86 -20.37
C THR A 8 44.72 -31.84 -21.08
N SER A 9 44.79 -30.61 -20.59
CA SER A 9 44.31 -29.37 -21.19
C SER A 9 44.89 -29.10 -22.58
N HIS A 10 44.06 -28.65 -23.52
CA HIS A 10 44.47 -27.65 -24.51
C HIS A 10 43.38 -26.61 -24.72
N SER A 11 43.79 -25.38 -24.43
CA SER A 11 43.19 -24.10 -24.74
C SER A 11 43.13 -23.85 -26.26
N LEU A 12 41.99 -23.39 -26.74
CA LEU A 12 41.94 -22.47 -27.88
C LEU A 12 41.00 -21.31 -27.52
N SER A 13 41.63 -20.15 -27.52
CA SER A 13 41.13 -18.79 -27.41
C SER A 13 40.28 -18.42 -28.61
N ASP A 14 39.12 -17.80 -28.36
CA ASP A 14 38.59 -16.77 -29.25
C ASP A 14 38.39 -15.50 -28.42
N ASP A 15 39.27 -14.55 -28.70
CA ASP A 15 39.22 -13.16 -28.27
C ASP A 15 38.04 -12.47 -28.96
N ASP A 16 37.06 -12.02 -28.18
CA ASP A 16 36.21 -10.90 -28.58
C ASP A 16 36.32 -9.81 -27.51
N GLN A 17 37.14 -8.81 -27.83
CA GLN A 17 37.42 -7.64 -27.00
C GLN A 17 36.14 -6.87 -26.69
N LYS A 18 35.59 -7.04 -25.49
CA LYS A 18 34.71 -6.04 -24.87
C LYS A 18 35.55 -5.07 -24.05
N THR A 19 35.80 -3.91 -24.64
CA THR A 19 36.38 -2.74 -23.98
C THR A 19 35.54 -2.36 -22.75
N PRO A 20 36.12 -2.14 -21.56
CA PRO A 20 35.35 -1.69 -20.40
C PRO A 20 35.03 -0.20 -20.54
N ILE A 21 33.75 0.12 -20.73
CA ILE A 21 33.29 1.51 -20.70
C ILE A 21 33.38 2.00 -19.25
N ASN A 22 34.26 2.96 -19.05
CA ASN A 22 34.55 3.63 -17.79
C ASN A 22 33.29 4.36 -17.29
N SER A 23 32.71 3.91 -16.17
CA SER A 23 31.46 4.43 -15.59
C SER A 23 31.61 5.75 -14.84
N SER A 24 32.61 6.57 -15.17
CA SER A 24 32.94 7.83 -14.49
C SER A 24 32.68 9.09 -15.32
N SER A 25 32.18 8.96 -16.57
CA SER A 25 31.98 10.10 -17.49
C SER A 25 30.52 10.47 -17.78
N ILE A 26 29.54 9.90 -17.06
CA ILE A 26 28.09 10.23 -17.21
C ILE A 26 27.54 11.03 -16.00
N VAL A 27 28.41 11.71 -15.24
CA VAL A 27 27.99 12.45 -14.02
C VAL A 27 28.19 13.97 -14.10
N SER A 28 28.47 14.57 -15.28
CA SER A 28 28.80 16.01 -15.34
C SER A 28 28.01 16.90 -16.31
N LEU A 29 26.81 16.50 -16.75
CA LEU A 29 26.03 17.34 -17.70
C LEU A 29 24.61 17.65 -17.24
N ILE A 30 24.45 18.09 -15.99
CA ILE A 30 23.29 18.89 -15.57
C ILE A 30 23.76 19.91 -14.51
N ASN A 31 24.34 21.02 -14.94
CA ASN A 31 24.40 22.24 -14.12
C ASN A 31 23.49 23.28 -14.79
N PRO A 32 22.52 23.88 -14.08
CA PRO A 32 21.87 25.08 -14.58
C PRO A 32 22.90 26.22 -14.57
N THR A 33 23.13 26.83 -15.72
CA THR A 33 23.92 28.06 -15.85
C THR A 33 23.33 29.16 -14.97
N ASP A 34 24.15 29.77 -14.12
CA ASP A 34 23.79 30.92 -13.29
C ASP A 34 23.30 32.10 -14.16
N PRO A 35 22.28 32.87 -13.73
CA PRO A 35 21.86 34.07 -14.44
C PRO A 35 22.86 35.22 -14.20
N PRO A 36 22.96 36.20 -15.13
CA PRO A 36 23.91 37.29 -15.01
C PRO A 36 23.57 38.20 -13.82
N ALA A 37 24.58 38.50 -13.02
CA ALA A 37 24.50 39.42 -11.90
C ALA A 37 24.39 40.87 -12.40
N ASN A 38 23.20 41.46 -12.30
CA ASN A 38 22.91 42.84 -11.88
C ASN A 38 21.56 43.32 -12.41
N ALA A 39 20.53 43.22 -11.58
CA ALA A 39 19.34 44.06 -11.68
C ALA A 39 18.82 44.35 -10.28
N SER A 40 18.97 45.59 -9.86
CA SER A 40 18.35 46.16 -8.67
C SER A 40 16.85 46.25 -8.90
N THR A 41 16.10 45.32 -8.33
CA THR A 41 14.66 45.46 -8.13
C THR A 41 14.34 45.18 -6.68
N LYS A 42 13.78 46.18 -5.98
CA LYS A 42 13.03 46.00 -4.74
C LYS A 42 11.84 45.08 -5.05
N GLY A 43 12.10 43.78 -5.04
CA GLY A 43 11.17 42.71 -5.38
C GLY A 43 10.79 41.90 -4.16
N ILE A 44 9.58 41.34 -4.24
CA ILE A 44 8.92 40.42 -3.29
C ILE A 44 9.95 39.54 -2.57
N GLN A 45 9.88 39.49 -1.23
CA GLN A 45 10.70 38.58 -0.43
C GLN A 45 10.54 37.15 -0.96
N ILE A 46 11.62 36.66 -1.58
CA ILE A 46 11.75 35.27 -2.00
C ILE A 46 11.63 34.43 -0.75
N LEU A 47 10.65 33.53 -0.73
CA LEU A 47 10.49 32.55 0.33
C LEU A 47 11.81 31.82 0.51
N THR A 48 12.36 31.84 1.73
CA THR A 48 13.51 31.01 2.06
C THR A 48 13.16 29.57 1.72
N ARG A 49 14.12 28.88 1.07
CA ARG A 49 14.14 27.50 0.55
C ARG A 49 13.89 26.44 1.66
N ALA A 50 12.88 26.62 2.48
CA ALA A 50 12.64 25.93 3.73
C ALA A 50 11.64 24.77 3.59
N GLN A 51 11.03 24.59 2.40
CA GLN A 51 10.18 23.45 2.08
C GLN A 51 10.63 22.88 0.73
N THR A 52 11.19 21.67 0.77
CA THR A 52 11.69 20.94 -0.40
C THR A 52 10.63 20.03 -1.03
N SER A 53 9.46 19.89 -0.39
CA SER A 53 8.37 19.01 -0.81
C SER A 53 7.03 19.75 -0.92
N HIS A 54 6.17 19.27 -1.80
CA HIS A 54 4.81 19.76 -1.93
C HIS A 54 3.95 19.21 -0.78
N PRO A 55 2.96 19.95 -0.26
CA PRO A 55 2.18 19.50 0.90
C PRO A 55 1.22 18.34 0.59
N LEU A 56 1.17 17.86 -0.66
CA LEU A 56 0.45 16.65 -1.09
C LEU A 56 1.38 15.47 -1.42
N ASP A 57 2.70 15.64 -1.32
CA ASP A 57 3.60 14.50 -1.49
C ASP A 57 3.31 13.47 -0.38
N PRO A 58 3.34 12.15 -0.65
CA PRO A 58 3.17 11.12 0.37
C PRO A 58 4.12 11.31 1.55
N LEU A 59 3.76 10.76 2.73
CA LEU A 59 4.68 10.75 3.86
C LEU A 59 5.95 9.96 3.51
N SER A 60 7.09 10.53 3.82
CA SER A 60 8.37 9.83 3.76
C SER A 60 8.47 8.77 4.86
N ALA A 61 9.36 7.79 4.68
CA ALA A 61 9.63 6.77 5.70
C ALA A 61 10.05 7.37 7.06
N ALA A 62 10.75 8.51 7.05
CA ALA A 62 11.13 9.22 8.28
C ALA A 62 9.92 9.85 8.98
N GLU A 63 9.04 10.52 8.23
CA GLU A 63 7.79 11.08 8.76
C GLU A 63 6.88 10.00 9.35
N ILE A 64 6.74 8.85 8.68
CA ILE A 64 5.96 7.71 9.18
C ILE A 64 6.53 7.21 10.51
N LYS A 65 7.85 6.98 10.59
CA LYS A 65 8.51 6.54 11.84
C LYS A 65 8.27 7.53 12.99
N VAL A 66 8.35 8.82 12.71
CA VAL A 66 8.13 9.89 13.71
C VAL A 66 6.68 9.92 14.16
N ALA A 67 5.73 9.83 13.23
CA ALA A 67 4.31 9.79 13.54
C ALA A 67 3.97 8.61 14.46
N VAL A 68 4.43 7.40 14.10
CA VAL A 68 4.22 6.17 14.88
C VAL A 68 4.87 6.29 16.27
N ALA A 69 6.13 6.73 16.35
CA ALA A 69 6.82 6.89 17.62
C ALA A 69 6.13 7.93 18.52
N THR A 70 5.62 9.01 17.94
CA THR A 70 4.91 10.06 18.67
C THR A 70 3.59 9.55 19.27
N VAL A 71 2.79 8.83 18.49
CA VAL A 71 1.53 8.23 19.00
C VAL A 71 1.81 7.16 20.04
N ARG A 72 2.80 6.29 19.80
CA ARG A 72 3.18 5.25 20.77
C ARG A 72 3.68 5.87 22.08
N ALA A 73 4.47 6.94 22.04
CA ALA A 73 4.92 7.64 23.25
C ALA A 73 3.77 8.32 24.02
N ALA A 74 2.71 8.72 23.33
CA ALA A 74 1.52 9.34 23.95
C ALA A 74 0.61 8.34 24.69
N GLY A 75 0.81 7.03 24.51
CA GLY A 75 0.09 6.01 25.28
C GLY A 75 0.37 6.15 26.79
N ALA A 76 -0.68 6.13 27.62
CA ALA A 76 -0.58 6.41 29.05
C ALA A 76 0.23 5.37 29.83
N THR A 77 0.10 4.09 29.47
CA THR A 77 0.77 2.97 30.15
C THR A 77 1.50 2.08 29.15
N PRO A 78 2.53 1.30 29.56
CA PRO A 78 3.20 0.34 28.67
C PRO A 78 2.24 -0.62 27.96
N GLU A 79 1.21 -1.10 28.66
CA GLU A 79 0.24 -2.06 28.15
C GLU A 79 -0.58 -1.46 26.99
N VAL A 80 -0.97 -0.19 27.12
CA VAL A 80 -1.64 0.55 26.05
C VAL A 80 -0.72 0.69 24.84
N ARG A 81 0.57 0.98 25.04
CA ARG A 81 1.56 1.15 23.97
C ARG A 81 1.83 -0.16 23.23
N ASP A 82 1.94 -1.26 23.95
CA ASP A 82 2.23 -2.58 23.40
C ASP A 82 1.03 -3.16 22.64
N GLY A 83 -0.18 -2.79 23.05
CA GLY A 83 -1.44 -3.14 22.36
C GLY A 83 -1.69 -2.39 21.05
N MET A 84 -0.95 -1.31 20.74
CA MET A 84 -1.19 -0.51 19.54
C MET A 84 -0.76 -1.21 18.25
N ARG A 85 -1.71 -1.35 17.33
CA ARG A 85 -1.55 -1.72 15.93
C ARG A 85 -1.87 -0.52 15.04
N PHE A 86 -0.95 -0.17 14.16
CA PHE A 86 -1.05 0.99 13.28
C PHE A 86 -1.60 0.54 11.93
N VAL A 87 -2.92 0.57 11.78
CA VAL A 87 -3.61 0.03 10.60
C VAL A 87 -3.41 0.94 9.39
N GLU A 88 -3.37 2.26 9.62
CA GLU A 88 -3.12 3.24 8.58
C GLU A 88 -2.24 4.37 9.11
N VAL A 89 -1.26 4.80 8.30
CA VAL A 89 -0.45 6.01 8.54
C VAL A 89 -0.32 6.75 7.22
N VAL A 90 -1.06 7.85 7.07
CA VAL A 90 -1.15 8.62 5.82
C VAL A 90 -0.95 10.10 6.08
N LEU A 91 -0.69 10.85 5.02
CA LEU A 91 -0.75 12.30 5.06
C LEU A 91 -2.19 12.74 5.40
N SER A 92 -2.33 13.59 6.41
CA SER A 92 -3.54 14.37 6.59
C SER A 92 -3.53 15.47 5.53
N GLU A 93 -4.31 15.27 4.46
CA GLU A 93 -4.37 16.20 3.34
C GLU A 93 -4.70 17.62 3.85
N PRO A 94 -3.95 18.65 3.40
CA PRO A 94 -4.15 20.03 3.83
C PRO A 94 -5.41 20.64 3.20
N ASP A 95 -5.88 21.74 3.79
CA ASP A 95 -7.03 22.49 3.26
C ASP A 95 -6.79 22.96 1.81
N LYS A 96 -7.88 23.04 1.02
CA LYS A 96 -7.83 23.37 -0.40
C LYS A 96 -7.12 24.70 -0.71
N ASN A 97 -7.24 25.69 0.17
CA ASN A 97 -6.56 26.99 0.04
C ASN A 97 -5.03 26.86 0.22
N ILE A 98 -4.56 25.98 1.09
CA ILE A 98 -3.13 25.69 1.26
C ILE A 98 -2.60 24.95 0.04
N VAL A 99 -3.36 24.00 -0.51
CA VAL A 99 -3.01 23.34 -1.78
C VAL A 99 -2.93 24.37 -2.91
N ALA A 100 -3.94 25.24 -3.07
CA ALA A 100 -3.95 26.24 -4.12
C ALA A 100 -2.75 27.21 -4.02
N LEU A 101 -2.37 27.59 -2.80
CA LEU A 101 -1.18 28.39 -2.56
C LEU A 101 0.10 27.65 -2.94
N ALA A 102 0.22 26.38 -2.55
CA ALA A 102 1.35 25.53 -2.92
C ALA A 102 1.44 25.36 -4.43
N ASP A 103 0.36 24.95 -5.09
CA ASP A 103 0.26 24.85 -6.55
C ASP A 103 0.75 26.15 -7.21
N ALA A 104 0.26 27.31 -6.77
CA ALA A 104 0.67 28.57 -7.37
C ALA A 104 2.18 28.88 -7.16
N TYR A 105 2.78 28.42 -6.06
CA TYR A 105 4.22 28.55 -5.80
C TYR A 105 5.05 27.59 -6.67
N PHE A 106 4.62 26.33 -6.77
CA PHE A 106 5.32 25.30 -7.54
C PHE A 106 5.09 25.43 -9.06
N PHE A 107 4.09 26.20 -9.50
CA PHE A 107 3.75 26.43 -10.92
C PHE A 107 3.80 27.93 -11.30
N PRO A 108 4.97 28.45 -11.71
CA PRO A 108 5.07 29.81 -12.22
C PRO A 108 4.32 29.98 -13.57
N PRO A 109 3.78 31.18 -13.86
CA PRO A 109 3.84 32.40 -13.05
C PRO A 109 2.76 32.45 -11.97
N PHE A 110 3.18 32.59 -10.70
CA PHE A 110 2.30 32.89 -9.56
C PHE A 110 1.52 34.18 -9.83
N GLN A 111 0.19 34.11 -9.93
CA GLN A 111 -0.68 35.28 -9.98
C GLN A 111 -1.44 35.42 -8.64
N PRO A 112 -0.98 36.30 -7.73
CA PRO A 112 -1.59 36.50 -6.41
C PRO A 112 -3.05 37.00 -6.44
N SER A 113 -3.58 37.35 -7.62
CA SER A 113 -4.91 37.93 -7.82
C SER A 113 -6.07 36.93 -7.70
N LEU A 114 -5.81 35.62 -7.65
CA LEU A 114 -6.85 34.58 -7.57
C LEU A 114 -7.38 34.29 -6.16
N LEU A 115 -6.84 34.91 -5.12
CA LEU A 115 -7.39 34.81 -3.76
C LEU A 115 -8.27 36.04 -3.48
N PRO A 116 -9.58 35.89 -3.22
CA PRO A 116 -10.47 37.00 -2.94
C PRO A 116 -9.96 37.79 -1.72
N ARG A 117 -9.57 39.05 -1.92
CA ARG A 117 -9.31 40.00 -0.84
C ARG A 117 -10.63 40.48 -0.26
N THR A 118 -11.32 39.63 0.50
CA THR A 118 -12.42 40.07 1.35
C THR A 118 -11.86 40.85 2.55
N LYS A 119 -12.58 41.85 3.07
CA LYS A 119 -12.26 42.42 4.38
C LYS A 119 -12.50 41.32 5.43
N GLY A 120 -11.41 40.79 6.00
CA GLY A 120 -11.40 39.53 6.76
C GLY A 120 -10.84 38.31 6.00
N GLY A 121 -10.29 38.52 4.80
CA GLY A 121 -9.80 37.48 3.90
C GLY A 121 -8.55 36.75 4.39
N ALA A 122 -8.40 35.52 3.88
CA ALA A 122 -7.35 34.58 4.28
C ALA A 122 -5.96 35.24 4.27
N VAL A 123 -5.29 35.22 5.42
CA VAL A 123 -3.87 35.56 5.54
C VAL A 123 -3.13 34.64 4.58
N ILE A 124 -2.49 35.20 3.54
CA ILE A 124 -1.61 34.44 2.65
C ILE A 124 -0.39 34.08 3.50
N PRO A 125 -0.23 32.83 3.94
CA PRO A 125 0.89 32.44 4.77
C PRO A 125 2.18 32.66 3.98
N SER A 126 3.15 33.34 4.59
CA SER A 126 4.50 33.45 4.05
C SER A 126 5.31 32.16 4.23
N LYS A 127 4.68 31.06 4.65
CA LYS A 127 5.27 29.71 4.81
C LYS A 127 4.14 28.69 4.68
N LEU A 128 4.34 27.56 3.99
CA LEU A 128 3.32 26.51 4.03
C LEU A 128 3.27 25.94 5.47
N LEU A 129 2.08 25.52 5.89
CA LEU A 129 1.87 24.93 7.21
C LEU A 129 2.67 23.62 7.36
N PRO A 130 3.02 23.23 8.61
CA PRO A 130 3.62 21.92 8.86
C PRO A 130 2.73 20.79 8.33
N ARG A 131 3.36 19.75 7.76
CA ARG A 131 2.67 18.54 7.30
C ARG A 131 2.10 17.82 8.51
N ARG A 132 0.97 17.14 8.33
CA ARG A 132 0.32 16.36 9.38
C ARG A 132 0.16 14.93 8.92
N ALA A 133 0.44 13.97 9.79
CA ALA A 133 0.08 12.57 9.60
C ALA A 133 -1.26 12.29 10.27
N ARG A 134 -2.12 11.55 9.58
CA ARG A 134 -3.33 10.94 10.11
C ARG A 134 -3.05 9.45 10.31
N LEU A 135 -3.35 8.94 11.50
CA LEU A 135 -3.16 7.54 11.84
C LEU A 135 -4.48 6.92 12.29
N VAL A 136 -4.73 5.68 11.86
CA VAL A 136 -5.77 4.80 12.41
C VAL A 136 -5.09 3.75 13.25
N VAL A 137 -5.42 3.70 14.53
CA VAL A 137 -4.77 2.84 15.52
C VAL A 137 -5.81 1.94 16.18
N TYR A 138 -5.60 0.64 16.08
CA TYR A 138 -6.35 -0.38 16.80
C TYR A 138 -5.59 -0.77 18.07
N ASN A 139 -6.29 -0.87 19.21
CA ASN A 139 -5.70 -1.39 20.44
C ASN A 139 -6.22 -2.80 20.75
N LYS A 140 -5.35 -3.81 20.62
CA LYS A 140 -5.70 -5.23 20.85
C LYS A 140 -6.16 -5.51 22.28
N LYS A 141 -5.78 -4.69 23.28
CA LYS A 141 -6.19 -4.90 24.68
C LYS A 141 -7.57 -4.34 24.98
N SER A 142 -7.89 -3.15 24.48
CA SER A 142 -9.21 -2.53 24.73
C SER A 142 -10.25 -2.79 23.65
N ASN A 143 -9.87 -3.39 22.52
CA ASN A 143 -10.68 -3.51 21.30
C ASN A 143 -11.12 -2.15 20.73
N GLU A 144 -10.39 -1.08 21.03
CA GLU A 144 -10.76 0.27 20.60
C GLU A 144 -10.02 0.69 19.33
N THR A 145 -10.73 1.44 18.50
CA THR A 145 -10.17 2.09 17.32
C THR A 145 -10.07 3.58 17.58
N SER A 146 -8.92 4.18 17.25
CA SER A 146 -8.68 5.59 17.45
C SER A 146 -8.05 6.26 16.24
N ILE A 147 -8.39 7.53 16.04
CA ILE A 147 -7.85 8.40 15.01
C ILE A 147 -6.94 9.42 15.66
N TRP A 148 -5.70 9.48 15.18
CA TRP A 148 -4.69 10.41 15.67
C TRP A 148 -4.26 11.35 14.55
N ILE A 149 -4.07 12.63 14.90
CA ILE A 149 -3.44 13.62 14.02
C ILE A 149 -2.13 14.06 14.68
N VAL A 150 -1.02 13.86 13.97
CA VAL A 150 0.31 14.24 14.40
C VAL A 150 0.84 15.33 13.46
N GLU A 151 1.18 16.48 14.01
CA GLU A 151 1.93 17.51 13.30
C GLU A 151 3.40 17.11 13.23
N LEU A 152 3.97 17.20 12.03
CA LEU A 152 5.34 16.81 11.72
C LEU A 152 6.17 18.08 11.54
N SER A 153 7.09 18.30 12.46
CA SER A 153 8.05 19.39 12.40
C SER A 153 9.36 18.88 11.81
N GLU A 154 9.75 19.41 10.65
CA GLU A 154 11.08 19.22 10.11
C GLU A 154 12.09 20.03 10.92
N VAL A 155 13.04 19.36 11.56
CA VAL A 155 14.24 20.04 12.07
C VAL A 155 15.29 19.92 10.98
N HIS A 156 15.46 21.01 10.23
CA HIS A 156 16.45 21.26 9.19
C HIS A 156 17.70 20.35 9.23
N ALA A 157 17.82 19.46 8.25
CA ALA A 157 19.05 18.76 7.95
C ALA A 157 19.86 19.56 6.91
N THR A 158 20.65 20.53 7.37
CA THR A 158 21.88 20.93 6.65
C THR A 158 22.99 21.42 7.58
N THR A 159 22.71 21.74 8.85
CA THR A 159 23.76 22.03 9.83
C THR A 159 23.42 21.40 11.18
N ARG A 160 24.00 20.22 11.43
CA ARG A 160 24.01 19.46 12.70
C ARG A 160 22.69 18.79 13.13
N GLY A 161 22.51 17.53 12.76
CA GLY A 161 21.74 16.55 13.55
C GLY A 161 20.26 16.87 13.84
N GLY A 162 19.54 17.52 12.91
CA GLY A 162 18.12 17.78 13.09
C GLY A 162 17.30 16.50 13.16
N HIS A 163 16.69 16.21 14.32
CA HIS A 163 15.75 15.11 14.48
C HIS A 163 14.35 15.56 14.05
N HIS A 164 13.69 14.83 13.14
CA HIS A 164 12.25 14.99 12.92
C HIS A 164 11.51 14.86 14.27
N ARG A 165 10.57 15.77 14.54
CA ARG A 165 9.76 15.74 15.77
C ARG A 165 8.29 15.72 15.42
N GLY A 166 7.52 14.93 16.15
CA GLY A 166 6.07 14.90 16.05
C GLY A 166 5.42 15.55 17.27
N LYS A 167 4.25 16.14 17.06
CA LYS A 167 3.37 16.63 18.13
C LYS A 167 1.96 16.10 17.89
N VAL A 168 1.37 15.42 18.87
CA VAL A 168 -0.05 15.04 18.80
C VAL A 168 -0.90 16.32 18.83
N ILE A 169 -1.72 16.50 17.81
CA ILE A 169 -2.67 17.61 17.69
C ILE A 169 -4.05 17.17 18.19
N SER A 170 -4.47 15.96 17.84
CA SER A 170 -5.71 15.37 18.32
C SER A 170 -5.62 13.86 18.39
N SER A 171 -6.41 13.30 19.29
CA SER A 171 -6.67 11.86 19.42
C SER A 171 -8.15 11.67 19.73
N GLN A 172 -8.81 10.77 19.01
CA GLN A 172 -10.22 10.48 19.19
C GLN A 172 -10.48 8.98 19.05
N THR A 173 -11.08 8.36 20.07
CA THR A 173 -11.64 7.01 19.96
C THR A 173 -12.92 7.05 19.13
N ILE A 174 -13.01 6.19 18.13
CA ILE A 174 -14.18 6.02 17.28
C ILE A 174 -14.92 4.78 17.79
N ARG A 175 -16.17 4.99 18.19
CA ARG A 175 -17.04 3.92 18.71
C ARG A 175 -17.63 3.14 17.55
N ASP A 176 -18.01 1.90 17.85
CA ASP A 176 -18.81 1.04 16.96
C ASP A 176 -18.17 0.82 15.58
N VAL A 177 -16.83 0.71 15.54
CA VAL A 177 -16.07 0.41 14.31
C VAL A 177 -14.92 -0.54 14.58
N GLN A 178 -14.56 -1.32 13.55
CA GLN A 178 -13.34 -2.11 13.48
C GLN A 178 -12.55 -1.68 12.23
N PRO A 179 -11.23 -1.51 12.31
CA PRO A 179 -10.40 -1.22 11.14
C PRO A 179 -10.01 -2.54 10.44
N PRO A 180 -9.50 -2.48 9.20
CA PRO A 180 -8.95 -3.61 8.46
C PRO A 180 -8.16 -4.61 9.31
N MET A 181 -8.26 -5.88 8.97
CA MET A 181 -7.35 -6.90 9.51
C MET A 181 -5.94 -6.68 8.94
N ASP A 182 -4.93 -6.81 9.79
CA ASP A 182 -3.54 -6.77 9.34
C ASP A 182 -3.01 -8.16 8.95
N ALA A 183 -1.86 -8.19 8.28
CA ALA A 183 -1.28 -9.45 7.80
C ALA A 183 -0.85 -10.39 8.95
N VAL A 184 -0.57 -9.83 10.14
CA VAL A 184 -0.23 -10.63 11.32
C VAL A 184 -1.48 -11.31 11.85
N GLU A 185 -2.61 -10.58 11.89
CA GLU A 185 -3.90 -11.15 12.28
C GLU A 185 -4.37 -12.26 11.34
N TYR A 186 -4.13 -12.14 10.03
CA TYR A 186 -4.40 -13.21 9.07
C TYR A 186 -3.61 -14.48 9.41
N ALA A 187 -2.30 -14.37 9.66
CA ALA A 187 -1.45 -15.50 10.01
C ALA A 187 -1.79 -16.11 11.39
N GLU A 188 -2.06 -15.27 12.40
CA GLU A 188 -2.47 -15.71 13.73
C GLU A 188 -3.82 -16.48 13.67
N CYS A 189 -4.78 -16.03 12.86
CA CYS A 189 -6.05 -16.72 12.67
C CYS A 189 -5.87 -18.11 12.03
N GLU A 190 -5.02 -18.20 11.01
CA GLU A 190 -4.69 -19.47 10.37
C GLU A 190 -4.07 -20.44 11.36
N GLU A 191 -3.09 -19.98 12.15
CA GLU A 191 -2.43 -20.79 13.16
C GLU A 191 -3.40 -21.31 14.23
N VAL A 192 -4.26 -20.44 14.77
CA VAL A 192 -5.27 -20.82 15.79
C VAL A 192 -6.21 -21.90 15.26
N MET A 193 -6.68 -21.76 14.01
CA MET A 193 -7.55 -22.75 13.38
C MET A 193 -6.80 -24.07 13.16
N LYS A 194 -5.60 -24.04 12.58
CA LYS A 194 -4.79 -25.24 12.31
C LYS A 194 -4.45 -26.04 13.57
N ASN A 195 -4.35 -25.38 14.71
CA ASN A 195 -4.09 -26.00 16.02
C ASN A 195 -5.36 -26.41 16.78
N TYR A 196 -6.55 -26.12 16.27
CA TYR A 196 -7.81 -26.43 16.94
C TYR A 196 -8.20 -27.92 16.74
N PRO A 197 -8.27 -28.75 17.80
CA PRO A 197 -8.45 -30.20 17.62
C PRO A 197 -9.72 -30.61 16.84
N PRO A 198 -10.91 -29.99 17.07
CA PRO A 198 -12.07 -30.29 16.24
C PRO A 198 -11.89 -29.99 14.74
N PHE A 199 -11.07 -28.99 14.40
CA PHE A 199 -10.73 -28.68 13.01
C PHE A 199 -9.82 -29.74 12.40
N GLN A 200 -8.79 -30.19 13.13
CA GLN A 200 -7.91 -31.27 12.70
C GLN A 200 -8.69 -32.57 12.44
N GLU A 201 -9.64 -32.92 13.32
CA GLU A 201 -10.52 -34.08 13.10
C GLU A 201 -11.42 -33.90 11.85
N ALA A 202 -11.92 -32.70 11.59
CA ALA A 202 -12.70 -32.40 10.38
C ALA A 202 -11.87 -32.49 9.09
N MET A 203 -10.59 -32.06 9.13
CA MET A 203 -9.63 -32.23 8.03
C MET A 203 -9.33 -33.72 7.80
N LYS A 204 -9.08 -34.48 8.86
CA LYS A 204 -8.82 -35.92 8.78
C LYS A 204 -9.97 -36.71 8.18
N LYS A 205 -11.23 -36.39 8.52
CA LYS A 205 -12.43 -36.97 7.88
C LYS A 205 -12.49 -36.72 6.37
N ARG A 206 -11.81 -35.69 5.87
CA ARG A 206 -11.70 -35.33 4.45
C ARG A 206 -10.43 -35.89 3.80
N GLY A 207 -9.66 -36.71 4.54
CA GLY A 207 -8.40 -37.27 4.06
C GLY A 207 -7.24 -36.28 4.03
N ILE A 208 -7.34 -35.17 4.75
CA ILE A 208 -6.28 -34.17 4.88
C ILE A 208 -5.59 -34.41 6.22
N GLU A 209 -4.39 -34.98 6.19
CA GLU A 209 -3.58 -35.23 7.39
C GLU A 209 -2.45 -34.20 7.56
N ASP A 210 -1.94 -33.67 6.44
CA ASP A 210 -0.93 -32.61 6.46
C ASP A 210 -1.60 -31.25 6.55
N MET A 211 -1.48 -30.62 7.72
CA MET A 211 -2.02 -29.29 7.97
C MET A 211 -1.24 -28.18 7.22
N ASP A 212 -0.03 -28.43 6.74
CA ASP A 212 0.74 -27.47 5.95
C ASP A 212 0.15 -27.25 4.54
N LEU A 213 -0.69 -28.18 4.09
CA LEU A 213 -1.49 -28.02 2.88
C LEU A 213 -2.73 -27.13 3.09
N VAL A 214 -3.18 -26.96 4.34
CA VAL A 214 -4.43 -26.26 4.64
C VAL A 214 -4.16 -24.76 4.70
N MET A 215 -4.90 -24.01 3.89
CA MET A 215 -4.96 -22.55 3.90
C MET A 215 -6.23 -22.12 4.64
N VAL A 216 -6.09 -21.19 5.57
CA VAL A 216 -7.22 -20.59 6.29
C VAL A 216 -7.23 -19.09 6.04
N ASP A 217 -8.15 -18.65 5.19
CA ASP A 217 -8.31 -17.24 4.84
C ASP A 217 -9.29 -16.60 5.84
N ALA A 218 -8.80 -15.72 6.72
CA ALA A 218 -9.68 -14.99 7.61
C ALA A 218 -10.53 -14.00 6.80
N TRP A 219 -11.85 -14.15 6.88
CA TRP A 219 -12.79 -13.26 6.21
C TRP A 219 -13.56 -12.43 7.23
N CYS A 220 -13.79 -11.16 6.90
CA CYS A 220 -14.67 -10.29 7.67
C CYS A 220 -16.06 -10.89 7.84
N VAL A 221 -16.70 -10.60 8.97
CA VAL A 221 -17.99 -11.21 9.32
C VAL A 221 -19.20 -10.50 8.72
N GLY A 222 -19.01 -9.29 8.18
CA GLY A 222 -20.10 -8.39 7.82
C GLY A 222 -20.87 -7.92 9.06
N TYR A 223 -22.12 -7.49 8.89
CA TYR A 223 -23.01 -7.21 10.01
C TYR A 223 -24.41 -7.74 9.69
N HIS A 224 -24.76 -8.89 10.27
CA HIS A 224 -26.07 -9.54 10.09
C HIS A 224 -26.92 -9.52 11.37
N GLY A 225 -26.40 -8.91 12.45
CA GLY A 225 -27.09 -8.71 13.72
C GLY A 225 -26.10 -8.38 14.84
N GLU A 226 -26.62 -8.23 16.06
CA GLU A 226 -25.81 -7.85 17.24
C GLU A 226 -24.68 -8.83 17.58
N ALA A 227 -24.79 -10.09 17.16
CA ALA A 227 -23.71 -11.08 17.34
C ALA A 227 -22.44 -10.74 16.54
N ASP A 228 -22.58 -10.01 15.43
CA ASP A 228 -21.48 -9.53 14.57
C ASP A 228 -21.06 -8.10 14.93
N ALA A 229 -21.56 -7.53 16.05
CA ALA A 229 -21.30 -6.15 16.41
C ALA A 229 -19.79 -5.87 16.59
N PRO A 230 -19.33 -4.66 16.24
CA PRO A 230 -17.92 -4.26 16.33
C PRO A 230 -17.39 -4.18 17.77
N SER A 231 -18.24 -4.42 18.78
CA SER A 231 -17.82 -4.65 20.16
C SER A 231 -16.89 -5.86 20.32
N ARG A 232 -16.81 -6.72 19.29
CA ARG A 232 -15.86 -7.82 19.16
C ARG A 232 -15.11 -7.72 17.83
N ARG A 233 -13.89 -8.24 17.78
CA ARG A 233 -13.12 -8.35 16.53
C ARG A 233 -13.21 -9.78 16.02
N LEU A 234 -14.05 -10.00 15.01
CA LEU A 234 -14.44 -11.33 14.57
C LEU A 234 -13.98 -11.61 13.14
N ALA A 235 -13.66 -12.88 12.88
CA ALA A 235 -13.50 -13.41 11.52
C ALA A 235 -14.33 -14.69 11.36
N LYS A 236 -14.82 -14.94 10.14
CA LYS A 236 -15.47 -16.19 9.72
C LYS A 236 -14.65 -16.79 8.58
N PRO A 237 -13.57 -17.54 8.88
CA PRO A 237 -12.60 -17.95 7.86
C PRO A 237 -13.18 -18.85 6.77
N LEU A 238 -12.52 -18.86 5.61
CA LEU A 238 -12.72 -19.82 4.54
C LEU A 238 -11.51 -20.74 4.45
N ILE A 239 -11.74 -21.99 4.08
CA ILE A 239 -10.70 -23.02 4.12
C ILE A 239 -10.47 -23.55 2.72
N PHE A 240 -9.20 -23.65 2.35
CA PHE A 240 -8.75 -24.20 1.07
C PHE A 240 -7.61 -25.19 1.30
N CYS A 241 -7.34 -26.05 0.33
CA CYS A 241 -6.31 -27.07 0.48
C CYS A 241 -5.42 -27.17 -0.76
N ARG A 242 -4.12 -26.99 -0.54
CA ARG A 242 -3.05 -27.33 -1.49
C ARG A 242 -2.91 -28.84 -1.66
N THR A 243 -2.14 -29.23 -2.68
CA THR A 243 -1.72 -30.60 -2.98
C THR A 243 -0.23 -30.79 -2.67
N GLU A 244 0.56 -29.71 -2.68
CA GLU A 244 2.00 -29.72 -2.41
C GLU A 244 2.40 -28.53 -1.51
N SER A 245 2.88 -28.82 -0.31
CA SER A 245 3.15 -27.79 0.72
C SER A 245 4.28 -26.83 0.33
N ASP A 246 5.25 -27.27 -0.48
CA ASP A 246 6.47 -26.54 -0.83
C ASP A 246 6.40 -25.82 -2.18
N CYS A 247 5.25 -25.82 -2.86
CA CYS A 247 5.07 -25.16 -4.14
C CYS A 247 4.45 -23.75 -3.98
N PRO A 248 5.24 -22.66 -4.06
CA PRO A 248 4.73 -21.29 -3.90
C PRO A 248 3.79 -20.85 -5.03
N MET A 249 3.75 -21.61 -6.13
CA MET A 249 2.92 -21.33 -7.29
C MET A 249 1.63 -22.16 -7.33
N GLU A 250 1.36 -22.93 -6.28
CA GLU A 250 0.17 -23.75 -6.23
C GLU A 250 -1.09 -22.92 -5.95
N ASN A 251 -2.15 -23.22 -6.70
CA ASN A 251 -3.46 -22.63 -6.56
C ASN A 251 -4.37 -23.42 -5.60
N GLY A 252 -4.18 -23.23 -4.29
CA GLY A 252 -5.04 -23.85 -3.26
C GLY A 252 -6.51 -23.43 -3.36
N TYR A 253 -6.81 -22.22 -3.87
CA TYR A 253 -8.17 -21.72 -4.08
C TYR A 253 -9.02 -22.60 -4.99
N ALA A 254 -8.39 -23.43 -5.83
CA ALA A 254 -9.09 -24.36 -6.71
C ALA A 254 -9.63 -25.61 -5.98
N ARG A 255 -9.38 -25.74 -4.67
CA ARG A 255 -9.79 -26.85 -3.82
C ARG A 255 -10.36 -26.34 -2.47
N PRO A 256 -11.50 -25.64 -2.48
CA PRO A 256 -12.18 -25.22 -1.26
C PRO A 256 -12.59 -26.43 -0.40
N VAL A 257 -12.40 -26.30 0.90
CA VAL A 257 -12.86 -27.25 1.91
C VAL A 257 -14.24 -26.80 2.42
N GLU A 258 -15.29 -27.35 1.83
CA GLU A 258 -16.66 -26.94 2.09
C GLU A 258 -17.31 -27.67 3.29
N GLY A 259 -18.37 -27.04 3.82
CA GLY A 259 -19.23 -27.59 4.87
C GLY A 259 -18.70 -27.43 6.31
N ILE A 260 -17.66 -26.61 6.49
CA ILE A 260 -17.13 -26.23 7.80
C ILE A 260 -17.48 -24.77 8.08
N TYR A 261 -17.86 -24.51 9.33
CA TYR A 261 -18.20 -23.19 9.85
C TYR A 261 -17.33 -22.91 11.05
N ALA A 262 -16.70 -21.74 11.05
CA ALA A 262 -15.89 -21.29 12.17
C ALA A 262 -16.13 -19.79 12.42
N LEU A 263 -16.14 -19.42 13.68
CA LEU A 263 -16.10 -18.04 14.14
C LEU A 263 -14.88 -17.88 15.04
N VAL A 264 -14.00 -16.93 14.72
CA VAL A 264 -12.77 -16.68 15.44
C VAL A 264 -12.82 -15.30 16.08
N ASP A 265 -12.49 -15.23 17.37
CA ASP A 265 -12.18 -13.98 18.04
C ASP A 265 -10.73 -13.60 17.71
N MET A 266 -10.55 -12.60 16.86
CA MET A 266 -9.24 -12.11 16.42
C MET A 266 -8.55 -11.26 17.49
N GLN A 267 -9.29 -10.74 18.48
CA GLN A 267 -8.67 -10.01 19.58
C GLN A 267 -7.94 -10.97 20.51
N ASN A 268 -8.61 -12.06 20.89
CA ASN A 268 -8.12 -13.04 21.86
C ASN A 268 -7.45 -14.26 21.20
N MET A 269 -7.55 -14.38 19.88
CA MET A 269 -7.03 -15.51 19.09
C MET A 269 -7.56 -16.85 19.57
N VAL A 270 -8.89 -16.96 19.64
CA VAL A 270 -9.60 -18.18 20.04
C VAL A 270 -10.74 -18.52 19.08
N VAL A 271 -10.94 -19.81 18.83
CA VAL A 271 -12.12 -20.31 18.11
C VAL A 271 -13.32 -20.27 19.05
N LEU A 272 -14.36 -19.53 18.66
CA LEU A 272 -15.58 -19.34 19.43
C LEU A 272 -16.65 -20.37 19.09
N GLU A 273 -16.81 -20.60 17.79
CA GLU A 273 -17.80 -21.52 17.23
C GLU A 273 -17.10 -22.36 16.17
N PHE A 274 -17.42 -23.65 16.15
CA PHE A 274 -16.91 -24.58 15.16
C PHE A 274 -17.96 -25.65 14.88
N GLU A 275 -18.35 -25.78 13.61
CA GLU A 275 -19.30 -26.78 13.17
C GLU A 275 -18.86 -27.44 11.85
N ASP A 276 -18.66 -28.76 11.88
CA ASP A 276 -18.47 -29.59 10.68
C ASP A 276 -19.84 -30.13 10.24
N ARG A 277 -20.59 -29.32 9.47
CA ARG A 277 -22.00 -29.59 9.15
C ARG A 277 -22.19 -30.62 8.04
N LYS A 278 -21.32 -30.57 7.03
CA LYS A 278 -21.48 -31.38 5.82
C LYS A 278 -20.13 -31.83 5.30
N LEU A 279 -19.98 -33.14 5.10
CA LEU A 279 -18.84 -33.68 4.36
C LEU A 279 -19.07 -33.44 2.86
N VAL A 280 -18.44 -32.40 2.33
CA VAL A 280 -18.41 -32.12 0.89
C VAL A 280 -17.08 -32.67 0.35
N PRO A 281 -17.09 -33.52 -0.70
CA PRO A 281 -15.87 -34.01 -1.30
C PRO A 281 -14.99 -32.87 -1.81
N LEU A 282 -13.71 -32.94 -1.49
CA LEU A 282 -12.73 -31.97 -1.95
C LEU A 282 -12.58 -32.10 -3.48
N PRO A 283 -12.50 -30.99 -4.23
CA PRO A 283 -12.18 -31.09 -5.65
C PRO A 283 -10.87 -31.86 -5.86
N PRO A 284 -10.81 -32.75 -6.87
CA PRO A 284 -9.63 -33.58 -7.10
C PRO A 284 -8.41 -32.70 -7.41
N ALA A 285 -7.22 -33.23 -7.09
CA ALA A 285 -5.96 -32.63 -7.52
C ALA A 285 -5.91 -32.58 -9.05
N ASP A 286 -5.57 -31.42 -9.59
CA ASP A 286 -5.51 -31.18 -11.03
C ASP A 286 -4.40 -30.15 -11.32
N PRO A 287 -3.23 -30.60 -11.83
CA PRO A 287 -2.10 -29.71 -12.14
C PRO A 287 -2.45 -28.60 -13.13
N LEU A 288 -3.51 -28.78 -13.94
CA LEU A 288 -3.94 -27.76 -14.90
C LEU A 288 -4.60 -26.55 -14.23
N ARG A 289 -4.95 -26.64 -12.95
CA ARG A 289 -5.49 -25.53 -12.15
C ARG A 289 -4.42 -24.57 -11.63
N ASN A 290 -3.15 -24.97 -11.69
CA ASN A 290 -2.02 -24.08 -11.49
C ASN A 290 -1.81 -23.26 -12.77
N TYR A 291 -1.66 -21.94 -12.65
CA TYR A 291 -1.49 -21.00 -13.77
C TYR A 291 -0.01 -20.74 -14.10
N THR A 292 0.83 -21.75 -13.90
CA THR A 292 2.25 -21.78 -14.24
C THR A 292 2.45 -22.04 -15.74
N PRO A 293 3.67 -21.80 -16.29
CA PRO A 293 4.01 -22.20 -17.66
C PRO A 293 3.64 -23.66 -17.95
N GLY A 294 3.08 -23.93 -19.13
CA GLY A 294 2.51 -25.23 -19.49
C GLY A 294 3.46 -26.41 -19.24
N HIS A 295 4.74 -26.25 -19.57
CA HIS A 295 5.75 -27.29 -19.38
C HIS A 295 5.88 -27.76 -17.92
N THR A 296 5.58 -26.91 -16.93
CA THR A 296 5.63 -27.26 -15.50
C THR A 296 4.45 -28.11 -15.04
N ARG A 297 3.39 -28.21 -15.84
CA ARG A 297 2.11 -28.86 -15.48
C ARG A 297 1.61 -29.84 -16.55
N GLY A 298 2.52 -30.31 -17.41
CA GLY A 298 2.21 -31.25 -18.50
C GLY A 298 1.43 -30.65 -19.66
N GLY A 299 1.34 -29.32 -19.74
CA GLY A 299 0.72 -28.57 -20.84
C GLY A 299 1.75 -28.06 -21.86
N VAL A 300 1.25 -27.44 -22.94
CA VAL A 300 2.07 -26.83 -23.99
C VAL A 300 1.73 -25.34 -24.09
N ASP A 301 2.74 -24.48 -23.92
CA ASP A 301 2.59 -23.05 -24.14
C ASP A 301 2.57 -22.73 -25.65
N ARG A 302 1.92 -21.64 -26.04
CA ARG A 302 1.90 -21.19 -27.43
C ARG A 302 3.32 -20.79 -27.87
N SER A 303 3.82 -21.42 -28.92
CA SER A 303 5.15 -21.15 -29.48
C SER A 303 5.15 -20.19 -30.67
N ASP A 304 3.97 -19.73 -31.11
CA ASP A 304 3.76 -18.93 -32.32
C ASP A 304 3.59 -17.43 -32.04
N VAL A 305 3.66 -17.01 -30.77
CA VAL A 305 3.61 -15.60 -30.38
C VAL A 305 4.93 -14.92 -30.76
N LYS A 306 4.87 -14.04 -31.77
CA LYS A 306 6.04 -13.27 -32.22
C LYS A 306 6.32 -12.09 -31.27
N PRO A 307 7.59 -11.75 -30.98
CA PRO A 307 7.92 -10.62 -30.12
C PRO A 307 7.41 -9.27 -30.67
N LEU A 308 6.91 -8.41 -29.79
CA LEU A 308 6.64 -7.00 -30.06
C LEU A 308 7.67 -6.15 -29.31
N GLN A 309 8.38 -5.28 -30.03
CA GLN A 309 9.32 -4.34 -29.44
C GLN A 309 8.72 -2.93 -29.45
N ILE A 310 8.50 -2.35 -28.27
CA ILE A 310 8.02 -0.98 -28.10
C ILE A 310 9.21 -0.11 -27.70
N LEU A 311 9.64 0.79 -28.60
CA LEU A 311 10.83 1.63 -28.42
C LEU A 311 10.45 3.11 -28.51
N GLN A 312 11.01 3.92 -27.60
CA GLN A 312 10.95 5.39 -27.66
C GLN A 312 12.39 5.93 -27.74
N PRO A 313 12.98 6.10 -28.95
CA PRO A 313 14.39 6.48 -29.10
C PRO A 313 14.78 7.79 -28.41
N ASN A 314 13.79 8.68 -28.20
CA ASN A 314 13.97 9.98 -27.55
C ASN A 314 13.38 10.01 -26.12
N GLY A 315 13.10 8.84 -25.53
CA GLY A 315 12.47 8.71 -24.23
C GLY A 315 10.96 9.02 -24.23
N PRO A 316 10.32 8.96 -23.05
CA PRO A 316 8.90 9.26 -22.92
C PRO A 316 8.60 10.75 -23.13
N SER A 317 7.38 11.05 -23.58
CA SER A 317 6.93 12.43 -23.74
C SER A 317 6.39 13.06 -22.45
N PHE A 318 6.42 12.33 -21.33
CA PHE A 318 6.07 12.85 -20.00
C PHE A 318 7.34 13.17 -19.21
N ARG A 319 7.21 14.10 -18.26
CA ARG A 319 8.23 14.43 -17.28
C ARG A 319 7.67 14.15 -15.89
N VAL A 320 8.50 13.60 -15.01
CA VAL A 320 8.18 13.36 -13.61
C VAL A 320 9.20 14.09 -12.75
N ASN A 321 8.72 14.96 -11.86
CA ASN A 321 9.53 15.62 -10.84
C ASN A 321 8.94 15.32 -9.46
N GLY A 322 9.56 14.37 -8.74
CA GLY A 322 8.96 13.76 -7.56
C GLY A 322 7.61 13.15 -7.91
N GLN A 323 6.55 13.67 -7.31
CA GLN A 323 5.17 13.22 -7.53
C GLN A 323 4.42 14.04 -8.58
N TYR A 324 5.03 15.09 -9.13
CA TYR A 324 4.41 15.92 -10.16
C TYR A 324 4.69 15.36 -11.55
N VAL A 325 3.64 15.25 -12.36
CA VAL A 325 3.69 14.70 -13.72
C VAL A 325 3.24 15.77 -14.70
N GLU A 326 3.99 15.91 -15.80
CA GLU A 326 3.63 16.75 -16.95
C GLU A 326 3.63 15.91 -18.22
N TRP A 327 2.54 15.97 -18.97
CA TRP A 327 2.42 15.22 -20.22
C TRP A 327 1.43 15.89 -21.16
N GLN A 328 1.88 16.31 -22.35
CA GLN A 328 0.99 16.83 -23.40
C GLN A 328 0.00 17.89 -22.89
N LYS A 329 0.52 18.91 -22.17
CA LYS A 329 -0.22 20.01 -21.50
C LYS A 329 -1.00 19.61 -20.25
N TRP A 330 -1.20 18.32 -19.99
CA TRP A 330 -1.72 17.85 -18.71
C TRP A 330 -0.66 17.98 -17.63
N ASN A 331 -1.14 18.31 -16.44
CA ASN A 331 -0.34 18.26 -15.24
C ASN A 331 -1.17 17.85 -14.03
N PHE A 332 -0.56 17.05 -13.16
CA PHE A 332 -1.20 16.48 -11.98
C PHE A 332 -0.14 15.97 -11.01
N ARG A 333 -0.57 15.56 -9.82
CA ARG A 333 0.28 14.96 -8.80
C ARG A 333 -0.19 13.56 -8.42
N ILE A 334 0.76 12.66 -8.22
CA ILE A 334 0.52 11.28 -7.83
C ILE A 334 0.68 11.13 -6.33
N GLY A 335 -0.39 10.71 -5.66
CA GLY A 335 -0.42 10.28 -4.27
C GLY A 335 -0.61 8.77 -4.17
N PHE A 336 -0.38 8.23 -2.98
CA PHE A 336 -0.62 6.82 -2.68
C PHE A 336 -1.05 6.64 -1.23
N THR A 337 -2.13 5.90 -0.98
CA THR A 337 -2.60 5.54 0.38
C THR A 337 -2.74 4.03 0.51
N PRO A 338 -2.55 3.45 1.71
CA PRO A 338 -2.77 2.01 1.93
C PRO A 338 -4.20 1.56 1.60
N ARG A 339 -5.19 2.43 1.81
CA ARG A 339 -6.60 2.13 1.53
C ARG A 339 -6.95 2.22 0.05
N GLU A 340 -6.72 3.38 -0.58
CA GLU A 340 -7.21 3.68 -1.94
C GLU A 340 -6.21 3.27 -3.03
N GLY A 341 -4.95 3.02 -2.67
CA GLY A 341 -3.87 2.87 -3.63
C GLY A 341 -3.57 4.19 -4.31
N LEU A 342 -3.64 4.22 -5.65
CA LEU A 342 -3.34 5.41 -6.45
C LEU A 342 -4.33 6.55 -6.19
N VAL A 343 -3.81 7.74 -5.90
CA VAL A 343 -4.58 8.99 -5.84
C VAL A 343 -4.00 9.99 -6.83
N ILE A 344 -4.84 10.73 -7.55
CA ILE A 344 -4.41 11.76 -8.50
C ILE A 344 -4.93 13.11 -8.01
N HIS A 345 -4.02 14.04 -7.73
CA HIS A 345 -4.33 15.38 -7.21
C HIS A 345 -4.06 16.48 -8.23
N SER A 346 -4.71 17.63 -8.03
CA SER A 346 -4.46 18.88 -8.74
C SER A 346 -4.38 18.72 -10.26
N VAL A 347 -5.32 17.95 -10.84
CA VAL A 347 -5.40 17.71 -12.29
C VAL A 347 -5.76 19.02 -12.99
N ALA A 348 -4.92 19.43 -13.92
CA ALA A 348 -5.12 20.62 -14.73
C ALA A 348 -4.60 20.44 -16.16
N TYR A 349 -5.04 21.34 -17.03
CA TYR A 349 -4.63 21.39 -18.43
C TYR A 349 -4.14 22.79 -18.80
N VAL A 350 -3.03 22.88 -19.53
CA VAL A 350 -2.49 24.15 -20.03
C VAL A 350 -3.15 24.50 -21.37
N ASP A 351 -3.93 25.58 -21.37
CA ASP A 351 -4.85 25.93 -22.45
C ASP A 351 -4.48 27.26 -23.12
N GLY A 352 -3.39 27.24 -23.89
CA GLY A 352 -2.91 28.41 -24.64
C GLY A 352 -2.76 29.64 -23.75
N SER A 353 -3.36 30.76 -24.18
CA SER A 353 -3.34 32.03 -23.43
C SER A 353 -4.15 32.00 -22.13
N ARG A 354 -5.04 31.01 -21.93
CA ARG A 354 -5.81 30.84 -20.69
C ARG A 354 -4.97 30.23 -19.56
N GLY A 355 -3.77 29.75 -19.87
CA GLY A 355 -2.86 29.19 -18.88
C GLY A 355 -3.35 27.87 -18.29
N ARG A 356 -2.92 27.57 -17.06
CA ARG A 356 -3.26 26.35 -16.34
C ARG A 356 -4.71 26.40 -15.84
N ARG A 357 -5.57 25.53 -16.37
CA ARG A 357 -6.99 25.41 -16.00
C ARG A 357 -7.21 24.16 -15.14
N PRO A 358 -7.60 24.29 -13.86
CA PRO A 358 -7.95 23.15 -13.01
C PRO A 358 -9.14 22.37 -13.57
N ILE A 359 -9.09 21.04 -13.45
CA ILE A 359 -10.13 20.11 -13.92
C ILE A 359 -10.65 19.26 -12.77
N ALA A 360 -9.76 18.61 -12.01
CA ALA A 360 -10.13 17.82 -10.84
C ALA A 360 -9.15 18.04 -9.70
N HIS A 361 -9.67 18.20 -8.48
CA HIS A 361 -8.82 18.42 -7.30
C HIS A 361 -8.20 17.12 -6.78
N ARG A 362 -8.98 16.04 -6.76
CA ARG A 362 -8.59 14.72 -6.25
C ARG A 362 -9.43 13.66 -6.95
N LEU A 363 -8.80 12.60 -7.43
CA LEU A 363 -9.42 11.42 -8.03
C LEU A 363 -8.84 10.17 -7.36
N SER A 364 -9.70 9.24 -6.95
CA SER A 364 -9.31 7.96 -6.33
C SER A 364 -10.42 6.93 -6.45
N PHE A 365 -10.08 5.67 -6.19
CA PHE A 365 -11.05 4.61 -5.88
C PHE A 365 -11.26 4.58 -4.37
N VAL A 366 -12.40 5.12 -3.92
CA VAL A 366 -12.71 5.26 -2.48
C VAL A 366 -13.23 3.97 -1.86
N GLU A 367 -13.79 3.07 -2.67
CA GLU A 367 -14.24 1.75 -2.27
C GLU A 367 -14.37 0.81 -3.48
N MET A 368 -14.27 -0.50 -3.23
CA MET A 368 -14.63 -1.57 -4.15
C MET A 368 -15.35 -2.64 -3.35
N VAL A 369 -16.50 -3.11 -3.84
CA VAL A 369 -17.28 -4.17 -3.16
C VAL A 369 -17.54 -5.33 -4.11
N VAL A 370 -17.34 -6.55 -3.61
CA VAL A 370 -17.57 -7.80 -4.34
C VAL A 370 -18.60 -8.65 -3.58
N PRO A 371 -19.90 -8.41 -3.80
CA PRO A 371 -20.97 -9.22 -3.23
C PRO A 371 -21.09 -10.54 -3.99
N TYR A 372 -21.03 -11.66 -3.28
CA TYR A 372 -21.23 -12.98 -3.87
C TYR A 372 -22.73 -13.28 -4.00
N GLY A 373 -23.11 -13.87 -5.13
CA GLY A 373 -24.52 -14.15 -5.47
C GLY A 373 -25.03 -15.54 -5.06
N ASP A 374 -24.26 -16.31 -4.29
CA ASP A 374 -24.71 -17.62 -3.79
C ASP A 374 -25.48 -17.43 -2.47
N PRO A 375 -26.78 -17.75 -2.43
CA PRO A 375 -27.61 -17.56 -1.24
C PRO A 375 -27.36 -18.62 -0.15
N ASN A 376 -26.56 -19.65 -0.43
CA ASN A 376 -26.33 -20.73 0.51
C ASN A 376 -25.28 -20.35 1.56
N ASP A 377 -25.38 -20.98 2.72
CA ASP A 377 -24.31 -20.97 3.72
C ASP A 377 -23.03 -21.68 3.19
N PRO A 378 -21.81 -21.19 3.46
CA PRO A 378 -21.46 -19.93 4.14
C PRO A 378 -21.30 -18.73 3.19
N HIS A 379 -21.80 -18.81 1.95
CA HIS A 379 -21.47 -17.87 0.87
C HIS A 379 -22.30 -16.58 0.87
N TYR A 380 -23.55 -16.62 1.35
CA TYR A 380 -24.46 -15.46 1.33
C TYR A 380 -23.90 -14.20 2.03
N ARG A 381 -23.03 -14.39 3.03
CA ARG A 381 -22.38 -13.32 3.79
C ARG A 381 -21.17 -12.71 3.09
N LYS A 382 -20.64 -13.33 2.03
CA LYS A 382 -19.40 -12.89 1.38
C LYS A 382 -19.65 -11.59 0.63
N ASN A 383 -19.20 -10.50 1.23
CA ASN A 383 -19.27 -9.14 0.69
C ASN A 383 -17.95 -8.47 1.02
N ALA A 384 -16.91 -8.73 0.21
CA ALA A 384 -15.61 -8.12 0.44
C ALA A 384 -15.67 -6.63 0.08
N PHE A 385 -15.33 -5.76 1.02
CA PHE A 385 -15.08 -4.35 0.75
C PHE A 385 -13.57 -4.16 0.60
N ASP A 386 -13.01 -4.48 -0.56
CA ASP A 386 -11.57 -4.64 -0.74
C ASP A 386 -10.75 -3.40 -0.37
N ALA A 387 -11.27 -2.18 -0.56
CA ALA A 387 -10.55 -1.00 -0.11
C ALA A 387 -10.67 -0.82 1.40
N GLY A 388 -11.89 -0.92 1.93
CA GLY A 388 -12.20 -0.65 3.34
C GLY A 388 -11.80 -1.74 4.34
N GLU A 389 -11.71 -3.00 3.92
CA GLU A 389 -11.42 -4.17 4.77
C GLU A 389 -10.00 -4.73 4.56
N ASP A 390 -9.44 -4.61 3.35
CA ASP A 390 -8.11 -5.16 3.02
C ASP A 390 -7.07 -4.09 2.66
N GLY A 391 -7.48 -3.07 1.90
CA GLY A 391 -6.67 -1.96 1.42
C GLY A 391 -6.07 -2.21 0.03
N LEU A 392 -6.54 -1.47 -0.98
CA LEU A 392 -6.05 -1.58 -2.37
C LEU A 392 -4.56 -1.25 -2.48
N GLY A 393 -4.11 -0.24 -1.74
CA GLY A 393 -2.72 0.21 -1.77
C GLY A 393 -1.79 -0.69 -0.97
N LYS A 394 -2.24 -1.20 0.18
CA LYS A 394 -1.51 -2.16 1.01
C LYS A 394 -1.21 -3.44 0.23
N ASN A 395 -2.14 -3.87 -0.62
CA ASN A 395 -2.02 -5.07 -1.45
C ASN A 395 -1.48 -4.80 -2.86
N ALA A 396 -0.92 -3.61 -3.13
CA ALA A 396 -0.37 -3.30 -4.43
C ALA A 396 0.89 -4.12 -4.73
N HIS A 397 0.92 -4.79 -5.88
CA HIS A 397 2.09 -5.55 -6.33
C HIS A 397 3.22 -4.65 -6.81
N SER A 398 4.46 -5.10 -6.61
CA SER A 398 5.61 -4.60 -7.37
C SER A 398 5.47 -5.05 -8.82
N LEU A 399 5.26 -4.10 -9.74
CA LEU A 399 5.17 -4.36 -11.17
C LEU A 399 6.53 -4.82 -11.71
N LYS A 400 6.55 -5.88 -12.53
CA LYS A 400 7.75 -6.47 -13.14
C LYS A 400 8.10 -5.86 -14.49
#